data_AF-A0A165U0V6-F1
#
_entry.id   AF-A0A165U0V6-F1
#
_cell.length_a   1.000
_cell.length_b   1.000
_cell.length_c   1.000
_cell.angle_alpha   90.00
_cell.angle_beta   90.00
_cell.angle_gamma   90.00
#
_symmetry.space_group_name_H-M   'P 1'
#
loop_
_entity.id
_entity.type
_entity.pdbx_description
1 polymer ?
#
loop_
_entity_poly.entity_id
_entity_poly.type
_entity_poly.pdbx_seq_one_letter_code
_entity_poly.pdbx_strand_id
1 'polypeptide(L)'
;MFVLPFVEYFTILTTCDLIDISAVCAVPGDTEDDRAGRLLYESFTAVVIFRDQVRVTDPDWLDFLRHLRYGRVQESHIEMLRKLVISHSNCLPTDFLVPPWKDAILITPRHAVRERWNDAAARQHCQQAQVQLFVCRAEDRTRTRLLGPEERAAVARYLRKQRRTKRKHLDIADGSCGEVVKIVLRMFLYDLTEHVCRNFPD
;
A
#
# COMPACT_ATOMS: atom_id res chain seq x y z
N MET A 1 -21.97 6.77 0.78
CA MET A 1 -20.95 6.06 -0.01
C MET A 1 -21.63 5.56 -1.27
N PHE A 2 -21.18 5.97 -2.46
CA PHE A 2 -21.87 5.71 -3.72
C PHE A 2 -21.08 4.71 -4.58
N VAL A 3 -21.80 3.72 -5.10
CA VAL A 3 -21.35 2.82 -6.17
C VAL A 3 -21.72 3.50 -7.49
N LEU A 4 -20.78 3.68 -8.42
CA LEU A 4 -21.07 4.20 -9.76
C LEU A 4 -20.60 3.21 -10.84
N PRO A 5 -21.41 2.98 -11.88
CA PRO A 5 -21.01 2.20 -13.04
C PRO A 5 -20.18 3.07 -14.01
N PHE A 6 -19.26 2.38 -14.68
CA PHE A 6 -18.52 2.81 -15.86
C PHE A 6 -19.50 3.11 -17.02
N VAL A 7 -19.36 4.23 -17.73
CA VAL A 7 -19.00 4.40 -19.16
C VAL A 7 -19.33 5.85 -19.58
N GLU A 8 -18.36 6.56 -20.19
CA GLU A 8 -18.48 7.30 -21.46
C GLU A 8 -17.64 8.59 -21.55
N TYR A 9 -16.75 8.56 -22.55
CA TYR A 9 -16.17 9.61 -23.38
C TYR A 9 -15.79 10.96 -22.75
N PHE A 10 -14.48 11.21 -22.68
CA PHE A 10 -13.94 12.57 -22.52
C PHE A 10 -13.06 12.96 -23.71
N THR A 11 -13.58 13.91 -24.48
CA THR A 11 -12.88 14.69 -25.50
C THR A 11 -11.70 15.40 -24.84
N ILE A 12 -10.47 15.12 -25.29
CA ILE A 12 -9.25 15.73 -24.78
C ILE A 12 -9.17 17.17 -25.29
N LEU A 13 -9.60 18.15 -24.48
CA LEU A 13 -9.27 19.56 -24.70
C LEU A 13 -7.91 19.85 -24.04
N THR A 14 -6.86 19.78 -24.85
CA THR A 14 -5.49 20.13 -24.48
C THR A 14 -5.38 21.63 -24.18
N THR A 15 -5.27 22.00 -22.91
CA THR A 15 -4.60 23.23 -22.50
C THR A 15 -3.30 22.83 -21.80
N CYS A 16 -2.25 22.68 -22.61
CA CYS A 16 -0.92 22.36 -22.14
C CYS A 16 -0.20 23.67 -21.81
N ASP A 17 -0.08 24.00 -20.53
CA ASP A 17 0.85 25.04 -20.11
C ASP A 17 2.25 24.42 -20.03
N LEU A 18 3.16 24.88 -20.90
CA LEU A 18 4.58 24.54 -20.86
C LEU A 18 5.21 25.26 -19.66
N ILE A 19 5.67 24.50 -18.67
CA ILE A 19 6.44 25.02 -17.55
C ILE A 19 7.93 24.83 -17.85
N ASP A 20 8.69 25.93 -17.80
CA ASP A 20 10.15 25.89 -17.90
C ASP A 20 10.76 25.36 -16.60
N ILE A 21 11.49 24.25 -16.68
CA ILE A 21 12.07 23.51 -15.55
C ILE A 21 13.48 24.02 -15.21
N SER A 22 14.01 25.00 -15.93
CA SER A 22 15.45 25.37 -15.93
C SER A 22 16.04 25.96 -14.62
N ALA A 23 15.32 25.94 -13.50
CA ALA A 23 15.78 26.54 -12.24
C ALA A 23 15.71 25.57 -11.04
N VAL A 24 16.51 24.50 -11.06
CA VAL A 24 16.84 23.73 -9.84
C VAL A 24 18.36 23.81 -9.62
N CYS A 25 18.78 24.69 -8.71
CA CYS A 25 20.20 24.85 -8.39
C CYS A 25 20.77 23.59 -7.73
N ALA A 26 22.02 23.26 -8.03
CA ALA A 26 22.73 22.16 -7.40
C ALA A 26 22.84 22.36 -5.89
N VAL A 27 22.45 21.35 -5.12
CA VAL A 27 22.45 21.41 -3.65
C VAL A 27 23.79 20.84 -3.17
N PRO A 28 24.53 21.54 -2.28
CA PRO A 28 25.75 20.99 -1.72
C PRO A 28 25.43 19.71 -0.95
N GLY A 29 26.01 18.58 -1.38
CA GLY A 29 25.79 17.26 -0.78
C GLY A 29 25.18 16.20 -1.71
N ASP A 30 24.84 16.56 -2.96
CA ASP A 30 24.32 15.60 -3.94
C ASP A 30 25.30 14.44 -4.20
N THR A 31 24.80 13.21 -4.10
CA THR A 31 25.54 12.01 -4.51
C THR A 31 25.64 11.91 -6.05
N GLU A 32 26.43 10.96 -6.56
CA GLU A 32 26.46 10.69 -8.01
C GLU A 32 25.09 10.27 -8.56
N ASP A 33 24.36 9.46 -7.80
CA ASP A 33 23.01 9.02 -8.18
C ASP A 33 22.02 10.20 -8.21
N ASP A 34 22.13 11.13 -7.26
CA ASP A 34 21.29 12.34 -7.23
C ASP A 34 21.53 13.22 -8.46
N ARG A 35 22.80 13.38 -8.85
CA ARG A 35 23.18 14.13 -10.07
C ARG A 35 22.67 13.45 -11.33
N ALA A 36 22.78 12.13 -11.43
CA ALA A 36 22.26 11.38 -12.57
C ALA A 36 20.73 11.48 -12.66
N GLY A 37 20.02 11.37 -11.53
CA GLY A 37 18.57 11.53 -11.46
C GLY A 37 18.12 12.93 -11.90
N ARG A 38 18.83 13.98 -11.47
CA ARG A 38 18.57 15.35 -11.90
C ARG A 38 18.79 15.54 -13.40
N LEU A 39 19.92 15.11 -13.95
CA LEU A 39 20.21 15.23 -15.38
C LEU A 39 19.14 14.54 -16.23
N LEU A 40 18.68 13.36 -15.81
CA LEU A 40 17.58 12.66 -16.47
C LEU A 40 16.28 13.48 -16.40
N TYR A 41 15.96 14.04 -15.24
CA TYR A 41 14.77 14.87 -15.06
C TYR A 41 14.82 16.15 -15.91
N GLU A 42 15.98 16.82 -15.97
CA GLU A 42 16.18 18.03 -16.77
C GLU A 42 16.18 17.77 -18.27
N SER A 43 16.42 16.53 -18.71
CA SER A 43 16.32 16.15 -20.13
C SER A 43 14.88 16.20 -20.67
N PHE A 44 13.86 16.24 -19.79
CA PHE A 44 12.47 16.38 -20.20
C PHE A 44 12.14 17.84 -20.53
N THR A 45 11.75 18.10 -21.78
CA THR A 45 11.43 19.45 -22.27
C THR A 45 9.96 19.84 -22.11
N ALA A 46 9.08 18.86 -21.84
CA ALA A 46 7.65 19.07 -21.75
C ALA A 46 7.09 18.40 -20.52
N VAL A 47 6.32 19.16 -19.74
CA VAL A 47 5.52 18.66 -18.62
C VAL A 47 4.06 18.89 -18.94
N VAL A 48 3.26 17.81 -18.92
CA VAL A 48 1.81 17.90 -19.09
C VAL A 48 1.17 17.78 -17.71
N ILE A 49 0.45 18.83 -17.28
CA ILE A 49 -0.28 18.83 -16.02
C ILE A 49 -1.77 18.67 -16.31
N PHE A 50 -2.33 17.54 -15.87
CA PHE A 50 -3.78 17.35 -15.84
C PHE A 50 -4.38 18.14 -14.67
N ARG A 51 -5.33 19.02 -14.99
CA ARG A 51 -6.03 19.86 -14.01
C ARG A 51 -7.29 19.20 -13.45
N ASP A 52 -7.90 18.33 -14.25
CA ASP A 52 -9.18 17.71 -13.90
C ASP A 52 -8.97 16.47 -13.05
N GLN A 53 -9.60 16.48 -11.87
CA GLN A 53 -9.55 15.38 -10.91
C GLN A 53 -10.84 14.56 -11.04
N VAL A 54 -10.73 13.34 -11.55
CA VAL A 54 -11.90 12.45 -11.78
C VAL A 54 -12.24 11.54 -10.59
N ARG A 55 -11.35 11.45 -9.58
CA ARG A 55 -11.50 10.50 -8.46
C ARG A 55 -12.50 10.94 -7.40
N VAL A 56 -12.66 12.24 -7.22
CA VAL A 56 -13.48 12.85 -6.16
C VAL A 56 -14.42 13.83 -6.85
N THR A 57 -15.72 13.60 -6.74
CA THR A 57 -16.76 14.44 -7.35
C THR A 57 -17.32 15.47 -6.37
N ASP A 58 -17.08 15.28 -5.07
CA ASP A 58 -17.55 16.17 -4.02
C ASP A 58 -16.74 17.49 -4.02
N PRO A 59 -17.40 18.66 -4.16
CA PRO A 59 -16.73 19.94 -4.30
C PRO A 59 -16.00 20.39 -3.02
N ASP A 60 -16.54 20.06 -1.84
CA ASP A 60 -15.93 20.41 -0.54
C ASP A 60 -14.62 19.62 -0.34
N TRP A 61 -14.64 18.33 -0.70
CA TRP A 61 -13.44 17.50 -0.69
C TRP A 61 -12.41 17.94 -1.72
N LEU A 62 -12.83 18.33 -2.92
CA LEU A 62 -11.92 18.84 -3.94
C LEU A 62 -11.25 20.15 -3.49
N ASP A 63 -12.00 21.06 -2.89
CA ASP A 63 -11.46 22.30 -2.35
C ASP A 63 -10.45 22.04 -1.22
N PHE A 64 -10.79 21.16 -0.28
CA PHE A 64 -9.88 20.73 0.77
C PHE A 64 -8.59 20.13 0.20
N LEU A 65 -8.67 19.18 -0.74
CA LEU A 65 -7.50 18.51 -1.31
C LEU A 65 -6.59 19.47 -2.09
N ARG A 66 -7.17 20.45 -2.78
CA ARG A 66 -6.40 21.52 -3.46
C ARG A 66 -5.62 22.34 -2.44
N HIS A 67 -6.27 22.79 -1.36
CA HIS A 67 -5.63 23.56 -0.31
C HIS A 67 -4.57 22.74 0.45
N LEU A 68 -4.84 21.47 0.73
CA LEU A 68 -3.90 20.55 1.39
C LEU A 68 -2.61 20.41 0.59
N ARG A 69 -2.69 20.27 -0.74
CA ARG A 69 -1.52 20.12 -1.63
C ARG A 69 -0.56 21.31 -1.55
N TYR A 70 -1.07 22.51 -1.31
CA TYR A 70 -0.27 23.74 -1.21
C TYR A 70 -0.02 24.19 0.23
N GLY A 71 -0.41 23.39 1.23
CA GLY A 71 -0.27 23.75 2.65
C GLY A 71 -1.15 24.94 3.08
N ARG A 72 -2.26 25.19 2.38
CA ARG A 72 -3.18 26.33 2.62
C ARG A 72 -4.49 25.90 3.28
N VAL A 73 -4.43 24.90 4.17
CA VAL A 73 -5.63 24.37 4.84
C VAL A 73 -6.25 25.43 5.76
N GLN A 74 -7.58 25.60 5.71
CA GLN A 74 -8.34 26.57 6.47
C GLN A 74 -9.09 25.89 7.63
N GLU A 75 -9.61 26.65 8.60
CA GLU A 75 -10.33 26.08 9.75
C GLU A 75 -11.58 25.29 9.34
N SER A 76 -12.33 25.76 8.34
CA SER A 76 -13.49 25.05 7.80
C SER A 76 -13.15 23.63 7.32
N HIS A 77 -11.97 23.45 6.73
CA HIS A 77 -11.47 22.13 6.31
C HIS A 77 -11.14 21.24 7.52
N ILE A 78 -10.57 21.81 8.58
CA ILE A 78 -10.27 21.07 9.81
C ILE A 78 -11.56 20.62 10.48
N GLU A 79 -12.58 21.48 10.54
CA GLU A 79 -13.90 21.14 11.05
C GLU A 79 -14.56 20.03 10.22
N MET A 80 -14.45 20.07 8.89
CA MET A 80 -14.90 18.99 8.00
C MET A 80 -14.23 17.67 8.38
N LEU A 81 -12.90 17.64 8.56
CA LEU A 81 -12.18 16.42 8.94
C LEU A 81 -12.54 15.91 10.34
N ARG A 82 -12.74 16.82 11.31
CA ARG A 82 -13.14 16.46 12.68
C ARG A 82 -14.47 15.68 12.71
N LYS A 83 -15.39 15.97 11.78
CA LYS A 83 -16.65 15.24 11.64
C LYS A 83 -16.47 13.78 11.19
N LEU A 84 -15.35 13.45 10.56
CA LEU A 84 -15.03 12.08 10.11
C LEU A 84 -14.43 11.21 11.22
N VAL A 85 -14.09 11.80 12.36
CA VAL A 85 -13.56 11.06 13.50
C VAL A 85 -14.69 10.26 14.13
N ILE A 86 -14.50 8.94 14.21
CA ILE A 86 -15.53 7.99 14.68
C ILE A 86 -15.95 8.29 16.13
N SER A 87 -15.03 8.81 16.95
CA SER A 87 -15.32 9.21 18.34
C SER A 87 -15.96 10.60 18.47
N HIS A 88 -16.29 11.27 17.37
CA HIS A 88 -16.92 12.59 17.40
C HIS A 88 -18.39 12.47 17.81
N SER A 89 -18.89 13.40 18.62
CA SER A 89 -20.26 13.36 19.18
C SER A 89 -21.36 13.38 18.11
N ASN A 90 -21.08 13.98 16.96
CA ASN A 90 -22.02 14.07 15.85
C ASN A 90 -21.85 12.91 14.83
N CYS A 91 -20.97 11.95 15.10
CA CYS A 91 -20.82 10.77 14.26
C CYS A 91 -21.99 9.82 14.52
N LEU A 92 -22.69 9.40 13.46
CA LEU A 92 -23.72 8.37 13.59
C LEU A 92 -23.09 7.07 14.10
N PRO A 93 -23.79 6.30 14.96
CA PRO A 93 -23.32 4.99 15.40
C PRO A 93 -22.92 4.15 14.20
N THR A 94 -21.63 3.85 14.11
CA THR A 94 -21.05 3.14 12.97
C THR A 94 -20.95 1.67 13.31
N ASP A 95 -21.71 0.83 12.62
CA ASP A 95 -21.56 -0.62 12.69
C ASP A 95 -20.49 -1.09 11.70
N PHE A 96 -19.39 -1.62 12.22
CA PHE A 96 -18.26 -2.11 11.43
C PHE A 96 -18.51 -3.48 10.79
N LEU A 97 -19.58 -4.16 11.16
CA LEU A 97 -19.91 -5.48 10.65
C LEU A 97 -20.75 -5.43 9.37
N VAL A 98 -21.28 -4.26 9.00
CA VAL A 98 -22.10 -4.06 7.82
C VAL A 98 -21.36 -3.29 6.71
N PRO A 99 -21.68 -3.53 5.43
CA PRO A 99 -21.18 -2.70 4.34
C PRO A 99 -21.57 -1.22 4.54
N PRO A 100 -20.70 -0.26 4.20
CA PRO A 100 -19.40 -0.49 3.57
C PRO A 100 -18.24 -0.71 4.56
N TRP A 101 -18.46 -0.57 5.86
CA TRP A 101 -17.40 -0.62 6.87
C TRP A 101 -16.78 -2.01 6.99
N LYS A 102 -17.58 -3.06 6.78
CA LYS A 102 -17.11 -4.44 6.69
C LYS A 102 -16.02 -4.63 5.63
N ASP A 103 -16.14 -3.93 4.51
CA ASP A 103 -15.27 -4.06 3.34
C ASP A 103 -14.27 -2.89 3.23
N ALA A 104 -14.19 -2.04 4.26
CA ALA A 104 -13.34 -0.85 4.24
C ALA A 104 -11.85 -1.20 4.32
N ILE A 105 -11.04 -0.44 3.58
CA ILE A 105 -9.57 -0.58 3.59
C ILE A 105 -8.99 0.31 4.69
N LEU A 106 -8.25 -0.29 5.62
CA LEU A 106 -7.54 0.47 6.65
C LEU A 106 -6.19 0.98 6.11
N ILE A 107 -6.04 2.30 6.07
CA ILE A 107 -4.77 2.97 5.76
C ILE A 107 -4.05 3.28 7.06
N THR A 108 -2.79 2.88 7.19
CA THR A 108 -1.99 3.12 8.41
C THR A 108 -0.64 3.75 8.07
N PRO A 109 -0.19 4.77 8.83
CA PRO A 109 1.14 5.34 8.62
C PRO A 109 2.28 4.36 8.95
N ARG A 110 2.03 3.40 9.85
CA ARG A 110 3.07 2.50 10.38
C ARG A 110 2.92 1.10 9.81
N HIS A 111 3.99 0.61 9.19
CA HIS A 111 4.03 -0.75 8.65
C HIS A 111 3.70 -1.84 9.68
N ALA A 112 4.22 -1.74 10.91
CA ALA A 112 3.94 -2.71 11.97
C ALA A 112 2.44 -2.81 12.32
N VAL A 113 1.69 -1.70 12.19
CA VAL A 113 0.24 -1.71 12.41
C VAL A 113 -0.45 -2.41 11.24
N ARG A 114 -0.06 -2.10 10.00
CA ARG A 114 -0.52 -2.80 8.79
C ARG A 114 -0.30 -4.32 8.87
N GLU A 115 0.88 -4.77 9.29
CA GLU A 115 1.18 -6.20 9.40
C GLU A 115 0.26 -6.91 10.40
N ARG A 116 0.07 -6.31 11.59
CA ARG A 116 -0.81 -6.85 12.63
C ARG A 116 -2.26 -6.87 12.17
N TRP A 117 -2.72 -5.80 11.53
CA TRP A 117 -4.07 -5.71 11.00
C TRP A 117 -4.33 -6.76 9.94
N ASN A 118 -3.44 -6.87 8.94
CA ASN A 118 -3.57 -7.85 7.87
C ASN A 118 -3.49 -9.29 8.40
N ASP A 119 -2.68 -9.56 9.43
CA ASP A 119 -2.63 -10.87 10.10
C ASP A 119 -3.97 -11.23 10.77
N ALA A 120 -4.53 -10.28 11.51
CA ALA A 120 -5.83 -10.46 12.16
C ALA A 120 -6.96 -10.65 11.13
N ALA A 121 -7.01 -9.80 10.10
CA ALA A 121 -8.01 -9.87 9.04
C ALA A 121 -7.92 -11.20 8.26
N ALA A 122 -6.72 -11.67 7.93
CA ALA A 122 -6.54 -12.96 7.25
C ALA A 122 -7.03 -14.13 8.11
N ARG A 123 -6.70 -14.14 9.41
CA ARG A 123 -7.19 -15.19 10.33
C ARG A 123 -8.70 -15.17 10.47
N GLN A 124 -9.28 -13.99 10.65
CA GLN A 124 -10.73 -13.83 10.77
C GLN A 124 -11.44 -14.32 9.51
N HIS A 125 -10.93 -13.98 8.32
CA HIS A 125 -11.45 -14.46 7.06
C HIS A 125 -11.37 -15.99 6.94
N CYS A 126 -10.21 -16.59 7.27
CA CYS A 126 -10.04 -18.04 7.27
C CYS A 126 -11.02 -18.77 8.21
N GLN A 127 -11.27 -18.21 9.40
CA GLN A 127 -12.27 -18.74 10.34
C GLN A 127 -13.68 -18.63 9.79
N GLN A 128 -14.07 -17.48 9.22
CA GLN A 128 -15.42 -17.28 8.70
C GLN A 128 -15.71 -18.12 7.45
N ALA A 129 -14.73 -18.23 6.55
CA ALA A 129 -14.87 -18.98 5.31
C ALA A 129 -14.53 -20.48 5.44
N GLN A 130 -14.11 -20.92 6.63
CA GLN A 130 -13.65 -22.30 6.89
C GLN A 130 -12.55 -22.75 5.91
N VAL A 131 -11.60 -21.84 5.61
CA VAL A 131 -10.47 -22.11 4.73
C VAL A 131 -9.15 -22.10 5.51
N GLN A 132 -8.20 -22.93 5.10
CA GLN A 132 -6.90 -23.01 5.75
C GLN A 132 -6.03 -21.78 5.42
N LEU A 133 -5.38 -21.21 6.44
CA LEU A 133 -4.38 -20.17 6.26
C LEU A 133 -3.01 -20.81 6.01
N PHE A 134 -2.43 -20.58 4.83
CA PHE A 134 -1.06 -20.99 4.54
C PHE A 134 -0.09 -19.85 4.83
N VAL A 135 0.91 -20.14 5.68
CA VAL A 135 1.99 -19.19 6.01
C VAL A 135 3.29 -19.71 5.42
N CYS A 136 3.66 -19.16 4.27
CA CYS A 136 4.93 -19.45 3.62
C CYS A 136 5.99 -18.51 4.17
N ARG A 137 6.85 -19.02 5.05
CA ARG A 137 8.03 -18.26 5.49
C ARG A 137 9.06 -18.31 4.36
N ALA A 138 9.57 -17.16 3.95
CA ALA A 138 10.71 -17.12 3.05
C ALA A 138 11.92 -17.77 3.75
N GLU A 139 12.53 -18.75 3.10
CA GLU A 139 13.76 -19.37 3.55
C GLU A 139 14.94 -18.74 2.82
N ASP A 140 15.88 -18.16 3.57
CA ASP A 140 17.11 -17.66 2.99
C ASP A 140 17.96 -18.84 2.50
N ARG A 141 18.20 -18.87 1.19
CA ARG A 141 18.96 -19.91 0.50
C ARG A 141 20.13 -19.29 -0.27
N THR A 142 21.26 -20.00 -0.27
CA THR A 142 22.22 -19.85 -1.36
C THR A 142 21.69 -20.60 -2.59
N ARG A 143 22.15 -20.25 -3.81
CA ARG A 143 21.62 -20.78 -5.09
C ARG A 143 21.32 -22.28 -5.10
N THR A 144 22.07 -23.09 -4.36
CA THR A 144 21.96 -24.55 -4.37
C THR A 144 21.61 -25.19 -3.02
N ARG A 145 21.69 -24.45 -1.90
CA ARG A 145 21.49 -25.02 -0.56
C ARG A 145 20.97 -24.04 0.48
N LEU A 146 20.34 -24.58 1.53
CA LEU A 146 20.02 -23.84 2.75
C LEU A 146 21.29 -23.29 3.41
N LEU A 147 21.14 -22.14 4.06
CA LEU A 147 22.23 -21.54 4.82
C LEU A 147 22.62 -22.44 6.01
N GLY A 148 23.92 -22.68 6.15
CA GLY A 148 24.50 -23.32 7.33
C GLY A 148 24.31 -22.45 8.58
N PRO A 149 24.50 -23.01 9.80
CA PRO A 149 24.34 -22.27 11.04
C PRO A 149 25.19 -20.99 11.12
N GLU A 150 26.43 -21.05 10.63
CA GLU A 150 27.35 -19.91 10.62
C GLU A 150 26.91 -18.81 9.64
N GLU A 151 26.46 -19.20 8.45
CA GLU A 151 25.94 -18.28 7.44
C GLU A 151 24.65 -17.62 7.92
N ARG A 152 23.75 -18.39 8.56
CA ARG A 152 22.56 -17.84 9.23
C ARG A 152 22.94 -16.84 10.33
N ALA A 153 23.95 -17.14 11.15
CA ALA A 153 24.43 -16.23 12.17
C ALA A 153 25.07 -14.97 11.57
N ALA A 154 25.78 -15.09 10.44
CA ALA A 154 26.34 -13.97 9.70
C ALA A 154 25.24 -13.06 9.12
N VAL A 155 24.24 -13.65 8.44
CA VAL A 155 23.06 -12.93 7.92
C VAL A 155 22.32 -12.24 9.07
N ALA A 156 22.05 -12.94 10.18
CA ALA A 156 21.39 -12.35 11.34
C ALA A 156 22.18 -11.15 11.93
N ARG A 157 23.52 -11.25 11.99
CA ARG A 157 24.39 -10.15 12.42
C ARG A 157 24.36 -8.98 11.44
N TYR A 158 24.43 -9.26 10.14
CA TYR A 158 24.35 -8.25 9.09
C TYR A 158 23.03 -7.49 9.14
N LEU A 159 21.90 -8.19 9.22
CA LEU A 159 20.57 -7.60 9.36
C LEU A 159 20.44 -6.78 10.65
N ARG A 160 21.01 -7.24 11.77
CA ARG A 160 21.06 -6.45 13.02
C ARG A 160 21.89 -5.18 12.87
N LYS A 161 23.04 -5.23 12.18
CA LYS A 161 23.88 -4.04 11.92
C LYS A 161 23.14 -3.05 11.03
N GLN A 162 22.52 -3.51 9.94
CA GLN A 162 21.66 -2.72 9.07
C GLN A 162 20.53 -2.03 9.86
N ARG A 163 19.85 -2.75 10.76
CA ARG A 163 18.83 -2.18 11.66
C ARG A 163 19.39 -1.07 12.55
N ARG A 164 20.60 -1.23 13.09
CA ARG A 164 21.25 -0.19 13.92
C ARG A 164 21.65 1.03 13.10
N THR A 165 22.18 0.85 11.90
CA THR A 165 22.55 1.95 11.00
C THR A 165 21.31 2.71 10.53
N LYS A 166 20.25 2.01 10.12
CA LYS A 166 18.96 2.62 9.79
C LYS A 166 18.41 3.42 10.97
N ARG A 167 18.42 2.88 12.19
CA ARG A 167 17.99 3.61 13.40
C ARG A 167 18.78 4.88 13.70
N LYS A 168 20.05 4.98 13.27
CA LYS A 168 20.86 6.20 13.45
C LYS A 168 20.56 7.28 12.39
N HIS A 169 19.95 6.90 11.28
CA HIS A 169 19.57 7.79 10.18
C HIS A 169 18.05 8.05 10.14
N LEU A 170 17.27 7.34 10.97
CA LEU A 170 15.81 7.40 11.02
C LEU A 170 15.34 7.71 12.45
N ASP A 171 15.05 8.98 12.71
CA ASP A 171 13.95 9.38 13.61
C ASP A 171 12.57 9.14 12.95
N ILE A 172 12.54 8.55 11.75
CA ILE A 172 11.31 8.16 11.03
C ILE A 172 11.40 6.66 10.73
N ALA A 173 10.97 5.86 11.69
CA ALA A 173 11.09 4.41 11.73
C ALA A 173 10.56 3.67 10.49
N ASP A 174 11.43 2.87 9.86
CA ASP A 174 11.06 1.86 8.87
C ASP A 174 11.75 0.53 9.22
N GLY A 175 10.95 -0.51 9.35
CA GLY A 175 11.33 -1.77 9.95
C GLY A 175 10.83 -2.92 9.10
N SER A 176 11.58 -3.27 8.06
CA SER A 176 11.37 -4.48 7.28
C SER A 176 12.71 -5.21 7.09
N CYS A 177 12.81 -6.42 7.65
CA CYS A 177 13.77 -7.44 7.21
C CYS A 177 13.11 -8.79 7.44
N GLY A 178 12.74 -9.47 6.36
CA GLY A 178 12.03 -10.76 6.33
C GLY A 178 10.59 -10.59 5.86
N GLU A 179 10.36 -10.78 4.56
CA GLU A 179 9.01 -10.78 4.00
C GLU A 179 8.35 -12.15 4.27
N VAL A 180 7.24 -12.14 5.00
CA VAL A 180 6.33 -13.29 5.08
C VAL A 180 5.17 -13.00 4.16
N VAL A 181 5.11 -13.72 3.03
CA VAL A 181 3.96 -13.64 2.12
C VAL A 181 2.89 -14.58 2.64
N LYS A 182 1.71 -14.04 2.94
CA LYS A 182 0.53 -14.81 3.34
C LYS A 182 -0.36 -14.97 2.12
N ILE A 183 -0.66 -16.22 1.76
CA ILE A 183 -1.52 -16.54 0.63
C ILE A 183 -2.74 -17.27 1.20
N VAL A 184 -3.93 -16.76 0.88
CA VAL A 184 -5.19 -17.46 1.16
C VAL A 184 -5.56 -18.21 -0.12
N LEU A 185 -5.39 -19.53 -0.13
CA LEU A 185 -5.84 -20.38 -1.22
C LEU A 185 -7.24 -20.90 -0.88
N ARG A 186 -8.22 -20.60 -1.74
CA ARG A 186 -9.53 -21.23 -1.70
C ARG A 186 -9.40 -22.61 -2.35
N MET A 187 -9.11 -23.62 -1.55
CA MET A 187 -9.10 -25.01 -2.02
C MET A 187 -10.56 -25.45 -2.16
N PHE A 188 -11.09 -25.43 -3.38
CA PHE A 188 -12.30 -26.19 -3.69
C PHE A 188 -11.91 -27.66 -3.62
N LEU A 189 -12.13 -28.29 -2.47
CA LEU A 189 -12.21 -29.75 -2.38
C LEU A 189 -13.44 -30.17 -3.20
N TYR A 190 -13.26 -30.37 -4.50
CA TYR A 190 -14.13 -31.29 -5.21
C TYR A 190 -13.69 -32.69 -4.79
N ASP A 191 -14.62 -33.41 -4.15
CA ASP A 191 -14.56 -34.84 -3.91
C ASP A 191 -14.02 -35.57 -5.16
N LEU A 192 -12.77 -36.00 -5.09
CA LEU A 192 -12.13 -36.86 -6.09
C LEU A 192 -11.82 -38.24 -5.51
N THR A 193 -12.69 -38.75 -4.62
CA THR A 193 -12.57 -40.08 -4.02
C THR A 193 -13.75 -41.02 -4.28
N GLU A 194 -14.72 -40.66 -5.13
CA GLU A 194 -15.84 -41.56 -5.45
C GLU A 194 -15.89 -42.11 -6.89
N HIS A 195 -14.90 -41.88 -7.77
CA HIS A 195 -15.02 -42.27 -9.19
C HIS A 195 -13.87 -43.11 -9.79
N VAL A 196 -13.03 -43.80 -9.00
CA VAL A 196 -12.00 -44.73 -9.55
C VAL A 196 -12.06 -46.13 -8.93
N CYS A 197 -13.23 -46.53 -8.40
CA CYS A 197 -13.49 -47.94 -8.03
C CYS A 197 -14.74 -48.43 -8.74
N ARG A 198 -14.64 -48.74 -10.04
CA ARG A 198 -15.51 -49.70 -10.76
C ARG A 198 -14.97 -49.90 -12.19
N ASN A 199 -14.76 -51.18 -12.52
CA ASN A 199 -14.57 -51.75 -13.87
C ASN A 199 -13.12 -52.09 -14.28
N PHE A 200 -12.63 -53.20 -13.75
CA PHE A 200 -11.91 -54.21 -14.54
C PHE A 200 -12.48 -55.58 -14.16
N PRO A 201 -13.08 -56.34 -15.09
CA PRO A 201 -13.35 -57.76 -14.89
C PRO A 201 -12.09 -58.60 -15.20
N ASP A 202 -12.01 -59.75 -14.54
CA ASP A 202 -10.96 -60.78 -14.65
C ASP A 202 -10.81 -61.39 -16.06
#